data_AF-A0A2W5Q8P0-F1
#
_entry.id   AF-A0A2W5Q8P0-F1
#
_cell.length_a   1.000
_cell.length_b   1.000
_cell.length_c   1.000
_cell.angle_alpha   90.00
_cell.angle_beta   90.00
_cell.angle_gamma   90.00
#
_symmetry.space_group_name_H-M   'P 1'
#
loop_
_entity.id
_entity.type
_entity.pdbx_description
1 polymer ?
#
loop_
_entity_poly.entity_id
_entity_poly.type
_entity_poly.pdbx_seq_one_letter_code
_entity_poly.pdbx_strand_id
1 'polypeptide(L)' 'VRRLRPIVLTAAAAVLAMIPLSRSVFWGPMAVAIMGGLIVATVLTLLALPAMYAAWFRIHREPEMA' A
#
# COMPACT_ATOMS: atom_id res chain seq x y z
N VAL A 1 -14.23 -0.21 -6.35
CA VAL A 1 -14.28 -0.61 -4.91
C VAL A 1 -14.01 -2.10 -4.60
N ARG A 2 -13.93 -3.01 -5.60
CA ARG A 2 -13.72 -4.46 -5.36
C ARG A 2 -12.25 -4.89 -5.16
N ARG A 3 -11.27 -4.03 -5.48
CA ARG A 3 -9.81 -4.33 -5.39
C ARG A 3 -9.09 -3.82 -4.13
N LEU A 4 -9.72 -2.93 -3.34
CA LEU A 4 -9.09 -2.37 -2.14
C LEU A 4 -9.02 -3.37 -0.97
N ARG A 5 -10.02 -4.28 -0.86
CA ARG A 5 -10.07 -5.31 0.18
C ARG A 5 -8.83 -6.23 0.21
N PRO A 6 -8.35 -6.79 -0.92
CA PRO A 6 -7.15 -7.64 -0.90
C PRO A 6 -5.86 -6.90 -0.54
N ILE A 7 -5.72 -5.61 -0.86
CA ILE A 7 -4.53 -4.80 -0.51
C ILE A 7 -4.47 -4.52 1.00
N VAL A 8 -5.63 -4.19 1.58
CA VAL A 8 -5.74 -3.96 3.03
C VAL A 8 -5.46 -5.27 3.79
N LEU A 9 -5.91 -6.41 3.27
CA LEU A 9 -5.64 -7.73 3.85
C LEU A 9 -4.14 -8.09 3.85
N THR A 10 -3.41 -7.86 2.76
CA THR A 10 -1.97 -8.12 2.70
C THR A 10 -1.18 -7.18 3.61
N ALA A 11 -1.56 -5.90 3.66
CA ALA A 11 -0.93 -4.94 4.58
C ALA A 11 -1.15 -5.34 6.06
N ALA A 12 -2.38 -5.70 6.43
CA ALA A 12 -2.69 -6.15 7.79
C ALA A 12 -1.93 -7.42 8.19
N ALA A 13 -1.81 -8.40 7.28
CA ALA A 13 -1.05 -9.61 7.51
C ALA A 13 0.44 -9.34 7.78
N ALA A 14 1.06 -8.43 7.02
CA ALA A 14 2.46 -8.03 7.21
C ALA A 14 2.69 -7.34 8.57
N VAL A 15 1.77 -6.46 8.98
CA VAL A 15 1.84 -5.79 10.30
C VAL A 15 1.71 -6.81 11.43
N LEU A 16 0.76 -7.73 11.36
CA LEU A 16 0.55 -8.77 12.38
C LEU A 16 1.78 -9.69 12.53
N ALA A 17 2.44 -10.05 11.42
CA ALA A 17 3.66 -10.85 11.43
C ALA A 17 4.86 -10.14 12.09
N MET A 18 4.87 -8.81 12.12
CA MET A 18 5.94 -8.00 12.71
C MET A 18 5.80 -7.76 14.21
N ILE A 19 4.59 -7.86 14.77
CA ILE A 19 4.32 -7.66 16.20
C ILE A 19 5.17 -8.58 17.11
N PRO A 20 5.28 -9.91 16.87
CA PRO A 20 6.13 -10.76 17.71
C PRO A 20 7.63 -10.50 17.50
N LEU A 21 8.04 -10.04 16.30
CA LEU A 21 9.44 -9.82 15.95
C LEU A 21 10.02 -8.56 16.63
N SER A 22 9.19 -7.54 16.86
CA SER A 22 9.59 -6.28 17.51
C SER A 22 9.89 -6.43 19.01
N ARG A 23 9.47 -7.54 19.63
CA ARG A 23 9.74 -7.86 21.05
C ARG A 23 11.21 -8.23 21.31
N SER A 24 12.03 -8.42 20.27
CA SER A 24 13.47 -8.64 20.43
C SER A 24 14.26 -7.32 20.24
N VAL A 25 15.09 -6.98 21.22
CA VAL A 25 15.92 -5.75 21.25
C VAL A 25 16.86 -5.66 20.03
N PHE A 26 17.20 -6.79 19.43
CA PHE A 26 18.07 -6.87 18.25
C PHE A 26 17.35 -6.52 16.93
N TRP A 27 16.04 -6.79 16.83
CA TRP A 27 15.24 -6.55 15.61
C TRP A 27 14.34 -5.31 15.69
N GLY A 28 14.20 -4.69 16.86
CA GLY A 28 13.39 -3.48 17.08
C GLY A 28 13.57 -2.39 16.02
N PRO A 29 14.80 -1.87 15.78
CA PRO A 29 15.01 -0.80 14.79
C PRO A 29 14.76 -1.25 13.34
N MET A 30 15.05 -2.52 12.99
CA MET A 30 14.75 -3.08 11.67
C MET A 30 13.23 -3.21 11.45
N ALA A 31 12.49 -3.65 12.46
CA ALA A 31 11.03 -3.76 12.41
C ALA A 31 10.37 -2.39 12.24
N VAL A 32 10.86 -1.36 12.94
CA VAL A 32 10.37 0.03 12.80
C VAL A 32 10.64 0.56 11.39
N ALA A 33 11.85 0.33 10.84
CA ALA A 33 12.19 0.74 9.48
C ALA A 33 11.27 0.09 8.43
N ILE A 34 11.00 -1.21 8.55
CA ILE A 34 10.13 -1.90 7.60
C ILE A 34 8.66 -1.51 7.77
N MET A 35 8.14 -1.38 9.00
CA MET A 35 6.77 -0.89 9.21
C MET A 35 6.58 0.51 8.63
N GLY A 36 7.50 1.43 8.90
CA GLY A 36 7.46 2.78 8.33
C GLY A 36 7.52 2.75 6.81
N GLY A 37 8.45 1.99 6.24
CA GLY A 37 8.60 1.81 4.79
C GLY A 37 7.34 1.22 4.14
N LEU A 38 6.70 0.24 4.77
CA LEU A 38 5.49 -0.39 4.26
C LEU A 38 4.30 0.58 4.25
N ILE A 39 4.15 1.40 5.31
CA ILE A 39 3.11 2.42 5.40
C ILE A 39 3.30 3.46 4.29
N VAL A 40 4.52 4.00 4.17
CA VAL A 40 4.84 5.00 3.14
C VAL A 40 4.66 4.40 1.74
N ALA A 41 5.13 3.19 1.49
CA ALA A 41 4.96 2.50 0.22
C ALA A 41 3.48 2.23 -0.11
N THR A 42 2.66 1.89 0.88
CA THR A 42 1.22 1.68 0.68
C THR A 42 0.51 2.98 0.31
N VAL A 43 0.79 4.06 1.03
CA VAL A 43 0.26 5.41 0.72
C VAL A 43 0.74 5.86 -0.65
N LEU A 44 2.03 5.71 -0.94
CA LEU A 44 2.61 6.04 -2.23
C LEU A 44 1.99 5.19 -3.33
N THR A 45 1.72 3.91 -3.12
CA THR A 45 1.08 3.05 -4.12
C THR A 45 -0.37 3.49 -4.38
N LEU A 46 -1.13 3.81 -3.33
CA LEU A 46 -2.50 4.31 -3.45
C LEU A 46 -2.58 5.66 -4.15
N LEU A 47 -1.54 6.50 -4.09
CA LEU A 47 -1.45 7.80 -4.77
C LEU A 47 -0.79 7.70 -6.16
N ALA A 48 0.23 6.86 -6.30
CA ALA A 48 0.98 6.65 -7.53
C ALA A 48 0.15 5.86 -8.54
N LEU A 49 -0.64 4.85 -8.12
CA LEU A 49 -1.56 4.15 -9.03
C LEU A 49 -2.53 5.12 -9.74
N PRO A 50 -3.29 6.00 -9.06
CA PRO A 50 -4.19 6.93 -9.73
C PRO A 50 -3.44 8.05 -10.46
N ALA A 51 -2.30 8.52 -9.95
CA ALA A 51 -1.51 9.55 -10.65
C ALA A 51 -0.89 9.00 -11.95
N MET A 52 -0.32 7.80 -11.89
CA MET A 52 0.27 7.11 -13.05
C MET A 52 -0.82 6.62 -13.99
N TYR A 53 -1.96 6.14 -13.48
CA TYR A 53 -3.14 5.85 -14.31
C TYR A 53 -3.70 7.11 -14.95
N ALA A 54 -3.79 8.25 -14.28
CA ALA A 54 -4.24 9.51 -14.89
C ALA A 54 -3.23 10.08 -15.90
N ALA A 55 -1.93 9.88 -15.65
CA ALA A 55 -0.87 10.27 -16.58
C ALA A 55 -0.86 9.38 -17.85
N TRP A 56 -1.09 8.08 -17.70
CA TRP A 56 -1.11 7.12 -18.81
C TRP A 56 -2.47 7.08 -19.53
N PHE A 57 -3.57 7.19 -18.78
CA PHE A 57 -4.97 7.22 -19.23
C PHE A 57 -5.46 8.66 -19.52
N ARG A 58 -4.52 9.58 -19.79
CA ARG A 58 -4.78 10.78 -20.61
C ARG A 58 -5.11 10.43 -22.08
N ILE A 59 -5.71 9.27 -22.32
CA ILE A 59 -6.19 8.76 -23.61
C ILE A 59 -7.64 8.27 -23.36
N HIS A 60 -8.56 9.11 -23.82
CA HIS A 60 -10.01 8.90 -23.97
C HIS A 60 -10.85 8.77 -22.69
N ARG A 61 -11.46 9.91 -22.32
CA ARG A 61 -12.83 9.87 -21.79
C ARG A 61 -13.69 9.18 -22.84
N GLU A 62 -14.07 7.92 -22.64
CA GLU A 62 -15.30 7.44 -23.25
C GLU A 62 -16.43 8.17 -22.50
N PRO A 63 -17.21 9.04 -23.17
CA PRO A 63 -18.36 9.65 -22.56
C PRO A 63 -19.38 8.54 -22.36
N GLU A 64 -19.68 8.19 -21.12
CA GLU A 64 -20.87 7.39 -20.79
C GLU A 64 -22.09 8.29 -21.03
N MET A 65 -22.48 8.35 -22.31
CA MET A 65 -23.74 8.87 -22.81
C MET A 65 -24.44 7.70 -23.48
N ALA A 66 -25.35 7.04 -22.76
CA ALA A 66 -26.58 6.42 -23.26
C ALA A 66 -27.36 5.81 -22.10
#